data_AF-A0A9P8J3F4-F1
#
_entry.id   AF-A0A9P8J3F4-F1
#
_cell.length_a   1.000
_cell.length_b   1.000
_cell.length_c   1.000
_cell.angle_alpha   90.00
_cell.angle_beta   90.00
_cell.angle_gamma   90.00
#
_symmetry.space_group_name_H-M   'P 1'
#
loop_
_entity.id
_entity.type
_entity.pdbx_description
1 polymer ?
#
loop_
_entity_poly.entity_id
_entity_poly.type
_entity_poly.pdbx_seq_one_letter_code
_entity_poly.pdbx_strand_id
1 'polypeptide(L)' 'MDLVNHLTDRLLFAVPKKGRLHQACIELLHGSDIQFHRHSRLDIALVKNFPIALVF' A
#
# COMPACT_ATOMS: atom_id res chain seq x y z
N MET A 1 15.36 5.81 8.56
CA MET A 1 14.76 4.84 9.51
C MET A 1 13.55 5.41 10.24
N ASP A 2 13.34 6.74 10.28
CA ASP A 2 12.24 7.35 11.05
C ASP A 2 10.82 7.20 10.48
N LEU A 3 10.64 6.88 9.19
CA LEU A 3 9.30 6.76 8.61
C LEU A 3 8.53 5.55 9.18
N VAL A 4 9.23 4.45 9.49
CA VAL A 4 8.63 3.24 10.07
C VAL A 4 8.08 3.53 11.47
N ASN A 5 8.74 4.41 12.23
CA ASN A 5 8.30 4.82 13.56
C ASN A 5 7.00 5.65 13.55
N HIS A 6 6.58 6.18 12.39
CA HIS A 6 5.29 6.87 12.22
C HIS A 6 4.19 5.95 11.69
N LEU A 7 4.53 4.69 11.37
CA LEU A 7 3.60 3.69 10.82
C LEU A 7 3.27 2.59 11.84
N THR A 8 3.70 2.70 13.09
CA THR A 8 3.58 1.69 14.15
C THR A 8 2.14 1.24 14.42
N ASP A 9 1.17 2.13 14.23
CA ASP A 9 -0.26 1.81 14.41
C ASP A 9 -0.91 1.23 13.15
N ARG A 10 -0.13 0.93 12.12
CA ARG A 10 -0.62 0.44 10.83
C ARG A 10 -0.03 -0.91 10.49
N LEU A 11 -0.87 -1.77 9.93
CA LEU A 11 -0.41 -2.98 9.26
C LEU A 11 0.37 -2.60 8.01
N LEU A 12 1.62 -3.09 7.91
CA LEU A 12 2.44 -2.94 6.71
C LEU A 12 2.13 -4.08 5.75
N PHE A 13 1.67 -3.76 4.55
CA PHE A 13 1.31 -4.74 3.53
C PHE A 13 2.18 -4.54 2.28
N ALA A 14 3.09 -5.47 2.02
CA ALA A 14 3.90 -5.46 0.81
C ALA A 14 3.07 -5.83 -0.43
N VAL A 15 3.20 -5.03 -1.48
CA VAL A 15 2.56 -5.20 -2.78
C VAL A 15 3.66 -5.14 -3.85
N PRO A 16 3.68 -5.99 -4.89
CA PRO A 16 4.73 -5.93 -5.89
C PRO A 16 4.78 -4.56 -6.59
N LYS A 17 5.94 -3.88 -6.63
CA LYS A 17 6.11 -2.60 -7.35
C LYS A 17 5.79 -2.66 -8.86
N LYS A 18 6.14 -3.79 -9.47
CA LYS A 18 6.10 -4.06 -10.92
C LYS A 18 6.10 -5.56 -11.20
N GLY A 19 5.88 -5.93 -12.45
CA GLY A 19 5.94 -7.32 -12.93
C GLY A 19 4.56 -7.96 -13.05
N ARG A 20 4.55 -9.27 -13.35
CA ARG A 20 3.34 -10.01 -13.76
C ARG A 20 2.20 -9.99 -12.75
N LEU A 21 2.51 -9.87 -11.45
CA LEU A 21 1.52 -9.91 -10.39
C LEU A 21 0.99 -8.52 -9.98
N HIS A 22 1.62 -7.44 -10.42
CA HIS A 22 1.28 -6.10 -9.94
C HIS A 22 -0.20 -5.77 -10.19
N GLN A 23 -0.65 -5.92 -11.43
CA GLN A 23 -2.01 -5.57 -11.83
C GLN A 23 -3.06 -6.41 -11.08
N ALA A 24 -2.84 -7.72 -10.96
CA ALA A 24 -3.73 -8.61 -10.23
C ALA A 24 -3.82 -8.24 -8.74
N CYS A 25 -2.70 -7.86 -8.10
CA CYS A 25 -2.72 -7.38 -6.73
C CYS A 25 -3.51 -6.07 -6.60
N ILE A 26 -3.32 -5.11 -7.51
CA ILE A 26 -4.07 -3.84 -7.51
C ILE A 26 -5.59 -4.09 -7.64
N GLU A 27 -5.99 -4.97 -8.54
CA GLU A 27 -7.41 -5.35 -8.72
C GLU A 27 -8.00 -6.01 -7.47
N LEU A 28 -7.27 -6.92 -6.82
CA LEU A 28 -7.71 -7.53 -5.56
C LEU A 28 -7.87 -6.50 -4.44
N LEU A 29 -6.94 -5.55 -4.32
CA LEU A 29 -7.01 -4.48 -3.33
C LEU A 29 -8.24 -3.60 -3.57
N HIS A 30 -8.49 -3.20 -4.83
CA HIS A 30 -9.68 -2.44 -5.19
C HIS A 30 -10.98 -3.21 -4.94
N GLY A 31 -11.03 -4.49 -5.29
CA GLY A 31 -12.19 -5.36 -5.03
C GLY A 31 -12.45 -5.61 -3.55
N SER A 32 -11.44 -5.43 -2.69
CA SER A 32 -11.54 -5.52 -1.23
C SER A 32 -11.84 -4.18 -0.55
N ASP A 33 -12.25 -3.16 -1.32
CA ASP A 33 -12.48 -1.78 -0.86
C ASP A 33 -11.23 -1.15 -0.22
N ILE A 34 -10.00 -1.56 -0.53
CA ILE A 34 -8.81 -0.90 0.02
C ILE A 34 -8.57 0.39 -0.76
N GLN A 35 -8.92 1.54 -0.15
CA GLN A 35 -8.85 2.84 -0.80
C GLN A 35 -7.52 3.53 -0.51
N PHE A 36 -6.67 3.69 -1.52
CA PHE A 36 -5.37 4.36 -1.39
C PHE A 36 -5.06 5.24 -2.60
N HIS A 37 -4.11 6.16 -2.44
CA HIS A 37 -3.53 6.91 -3.54
C HIS A 37 -2.01 6.78 -3.48
N ARG A 38 -1.40 6.26 -4.55
CA ARG A 38 0.05 6.16 -4.68
C ARG A 38 0.58 7.35 -5.45
N HIS A 39 1.33 8.23 -4.78
CA HIS A 39 2.04 9.32 -5.43
C HIS A 39 3.22 8.81 -6.28
N SER A 40 3.52 9.51 -7.38
CA SER A 40 4.67 9.19 -8.23
C SER A 40 5.97 9.20 -7.44
N ARG A 41 6.85 8.22 -7.69
CA ARG A 41 8.18 8.07 -7.05
C ARG A 41 8.15 7.76 -5.54
N LEU A 42 6.98 7.51 -4.96
CA LEU A 42 6.85 6.95 -3.61
C LEU A 42 6.50 5.47 -3.66
N ASP A 43 7.14 4.71 -2.79
CA ASP A 43 6.94 3.27 -2.61
C ASP A 43 6.02 2.96 -1.43
N ILE A 44 5.38 3.98 -0.86
CA ILE A 44 4.41 3.80 0.22
C ILE A 44 3.13 4.56 -0.13
N ALA A 45 1.98 3.94 0.15
CA ALA A 45 0.68 4.59 0.12
C ALA A 45 -0.09 4.31 1.42
N LEU A 46 -0.66 5.35 2.02
CA LEU A 46 -1.56 5.20 3.16
C LEU A 46 -2.95 4.82 2.67
N VAL A 47 -3.54 3.82 3.32
CA VAL A 47 -4.94 3.45 3.10
C VAL A 47 -5.83 4.40 3.90
N LYS A 48 -6.89 4.89 3.24
CA LYS A 48 -7.79 5.93 3.76
C LYS A 48 -8.85 5.37 4.71
N ASN A 49 -9.32 4.15 4.45
CA ASN A 49 -10.45 3.54 5.16
C ASN A 49 -10.05 2.41 6.12
N PHE A 50 -8.77 2.03 6.18
CA PHE A 50 -8.24 1.01 7.09
C PHE A 50 -6.88 1.44 7.68
N PRO A 51 -6.48 0.93 8.86
CA PRO A 51 -5.16 1.18 9.46
C PRO A 51 -4.07 0.35 8.77
N ILE A 52 -3.86 0.60 7.47
CA ILE A 52 -2.91 -0.11 6.61
C ILE A 52 -2.00 0.90 5.91
N ALA A 53 -0.75 0.52 5.67
CA ALA A 53 0.15 1.16 4.74
C ALA A 53 0.63 0.12 3.70
N LEU A 54 0.39 0.40 2.43
CA LEU A 54 0.86 -0.42 1.32
C LEU A 54 2.30 -0.04 0.99
N VAL A 55 3.18 -1.04 0.87
CA VAL A 55 4.59 -0.88 0.51
C VAL A 55 4.80 -1.50 -0.87
N PHE A 56 5.03 -0.67 -1.89
CA PHE A 56 5.10 -1.04 -3.30
C PHE A 56 6.54 -1.25 -3.79
#